data_AF-A0A8T8HWJ8-F1
#
_entry.id   AF-A0A8T8HWJ8-F1
#
_cell.length_a   1.000
_cell.length_b   1.000
_cell.length_c   1.000
_cell.angle_alpha   90.00
_cell.angle_beta   90.00
_cell.angle_gamma   90.00
#
_symmetry.space_group_name_H-M   'P 1'
#
loop_
_entity.id
_entity.type
_entity.pdbx_description
1 polymer ?
#
loop_
_entity_poly.entity_id
_entity_poly.type
_entity_poly.pdbx_seq_one_letter_code
_entity_poly.pdbx_strand_id
1 'polypeptide(L)'
;MYTVLRQRMNEKAGDSWKDRVAHTFDYRSWHDWKIFVTHSSFSDQDRGRFREVTARSNPLETLSTGERRLATMLPLLAAAWSMYSGADYRGPRWVSIDEIDAAFDEPNLRQVLALLRSWGFDVLATAPFITPMIKKETGRVVVHQVVTAGKRRVTVPWLWEGQGEPE
;
A
#
# COMPACT_ATOMS: atom_id res chain seq x y z
N MET A 1 11.53 -27.73 -19.34
CA MET A 1 11.95 -27.69 -17.93
C MET A 1 13.48 -27.67 -17.78
N TYR A 2 14.21 -28.67 -18.31
CA TYR A 2 15.68 -28.75 -18.22
C TYR A 2 16.44 -27.54 -18.81
N THR A 3 15.96 -26.98 -19.92
CA THR A 3 16.57 -25.81 -20.59
C THR A 3 16.54 -24.54 -19.73
N VAL A 4 15.43 -24.29 -19.03
CA VAL A 4 15.26 -23.12 -18.15
C VAL A 4 16.16 -23.21 -16.92
N LEU A 5 16.26 -24.40 -16.31
CA LEU A 5 17.15 -24.64 -15.17
C LEU A 5 18.62 -24.46 -15.58
N ARG A 6 19.00 -24.96 -16.76
CA ARG A 6 20.36 -24.79 -17.29
C ARG A 6 20.70 -23.32 -17.56
N GLN A 7 19.76 -22.55 -18.11
CA GLN A 7 19.94 -21.12 -18.32
C GLN A 7 20.17 -20.38 -16.99
N ARG A 8 19.36 -20.67 -15.97
CA ARG A 8 19.50 -20.08 -14.62
C ARG A 8 20.80 -20.46 -13.93
N MET A 9 21.25 -21.70 -14.09
CA MET A 9 22.58 -22.10 -13.60
C MET A 9 23.72 -21.34 -14.30
N ASN A 10 23.52 -20.87 -15.53
CA ASN A 10 24.50 -20.12 -16.28
C ASN A 10 24.48 -18.62 -15.94
N GLU A 11 23.36 -18.05 -15.51
CA GLU A 11 23.26 -16.67 -15.01
C GLU A 11 24.23 -16.39 -13.85
N LYS A 12 24.55 -17.43 -13.08
CA LYS A 12 25.49 -17.39 -11.94
C LYS A 12 26.75 -18.23 -12.18
N ALA A 13 27.19 -18.40 -13.43
CA ALA A 13 28.29 -19.32 -13.79
C ALA A 13 29.63 -19.06 -13.08
N GLY A 14 29.86 -17.87 -12.51
CA GLY A 14 31.05 -17.52 -11.73
C GLY A 14 30.95 -17.74 -10.21
N ASP A 15 29.77 -18.09 -9.71
CA ASP A 15 29.53 -18.32 -8.28
C ASP A 15 29.81 -19.79 -7.92
N SER A 16 29.87 -20.11 -6.63
CA SER A 16 30.05 -21.49 -6.17
C SER A 16 28.91 -22.38 -6.66
N TRP A 17 29.17 -23.69 -6.83
CA TRP A 17 28.14 -24.65 -7.22
C TRP A 17 26.89 -24.56 -6.33
N LYS A 18 27.09 -24.40 -5.01
CA LYS A 18 25.99 -24.28 -4.03
C LYS A 18 25.11 -23.06 -4.32
N ASP A 19 25.72 -21.91 -4.62
CA ASP A 19 24.99 -20.66 -4.88
C ASP A 19 24.22 -20.73 -6.20
N ARG A 20 24.80 -21.37 -7.22
CA ARG A 20 24.14 -21.61 -8.51
C ARG A 20 22.90 -22.49 -8.37
N VAL A 21 22.99 -23.55 -7.57
CA VAL A 21 21.85 -24.43 -7.27
C VAL A 21 20.79 -23.65 -6.48
N ALA A 22 21.18 -22.91 -5.44
CA ALA A 22 20.27 -22.09 -4.66
C ALA A 22 19.51 -21.07 -5.52
N HIS A 23 20.19 -20.33 -6.40
CA HIS A 23 19.59 -19.38 -7.35
C HIS A 23 18.61 -20.08 -8.31
N THR A 24 19.02 -21.22 -8.86
CA THR A 24 18.23 -21.95 -9.86
C THR A 24 16.89 -22.42 -9.27
N PHE A 25 16.90 -22.90 -8.02
CA PHE A 25 15.71 -23.42 -7.34
C PHE A 25 14.97 -22.38 -6.49
N ASP A 26 15.44 -21.13 -6.42
CA ASP A 26 14.70 -20.05 -5.80
C ASP A 26 13.54 -19.59 -6.69
N TYR A 27 12.38 -20.21 -6.49
CA TYR A 27 11.16 -19.96 -7.27
C TYR A 27 10.67 -18.51 -7.21
N ARG A 28 11.08 -17.73 -6.21
CA ARG A 28 10.69 -16.32 -6.07
C ARG A 28 11.24 -15.49 -7.23
N SER A 29 12.39 -15.87 -7.75
CA SER A 29 13.02 -15.22 -8.92
C SER A 29 12.44 -15.70 -10.25
N TRP A 30 11.54 -16.69 -10.25
CA TRP A 30 10.97 -17.28 -11.48
C TRP A 30 9.89 -16.41 -12.12
N HIS A 31 9.38 -15.44 -11.36
CA HIS A 31 8.29 -14.59 -11.77
C HIS A 31 8.80 -13.16 -11.93
N ASP A 32 8.34 -12.50 -12.99
CA ASP A 32 8.50 -11.06 -13.20
C ASP A 32 7.13 -10.39 -13.03
N TRP A 33 7.11 -9.25 -12.35
CA TRP A 33 5.89 -8.53 -12.02
C TRP A 33 5.92 -7.15 -12.65
N LYS A 34 4.88 -6.83 -13.40
CA LYS A 34 4.71 -5.55 -14.07
C LYS A 34 3.46 -4.86 -13.56
N ILE A 35 3.61 -3.61 -13.14
CA ILE A 35 2.49 -2.78 -12.69
C ILE A 35 2.06 -1.90 -13.85
N PHE A 36 0.77 -1.96 -14.19
CA PHE A 36 0.17 -1.09 -15.20
C PHE A 36 -0.83 -0.15 -14.51
N VAL A 37 -0.82 1.11 -14.93
CA VAL A 37 -1.77 2.12 -14.47
C VAL A 37 -2.57 2.64 -15.66
N THR A 38 -3.84 2.97 -15.42
CA THR A 38 -4.71 3.64 -16.39
C THR A 38 -5.31 4.90 -15.78
N HIS A 39 -5.54 5.91 -16.61
CA HIS A 39 -6.11 7.20 -16.22
C HIS A 39 -6.90 7.76 -17.41
N SER A 40 -7.91 8.60 -17.14
CA SER A 40 -8.77 9.17 -18.18
C SER A 40 -8.00 10.02 -19.19
N SER A 41 -6.91 10.67 -18.77
CA SER A 41 -6.01 11.42 -19.66
C SER A 41 -5.12 10.55 -20.55
N PHE A 42 -5.08 9.23 -20.34
CA PHE A 42 -4.31 8.32 -21.18
C PHE A 42 -5.13 7.91 -22.40
N SER A 43 -5.48 8.89 -23.25
CA SER A 43 -6.24 8.69 -24.49
C SER A 43 -5.36 8.63 -25.74
N ASP A 44 -4.04 8.78 -25.61
CA ASP A 44 -3.12 8.74 -26.74
C ASP A 44 -3.15 7.38 -27.45
N GLN A 45 -3.40 7.42 -28.76
CA GLN A 45 -3.53 6.24 -29.62
C GLN A 45 -2.22 5.43 -29.70
N ASP A 46 -1.05 6.06 -29.54
CA ASP A 46 0.25 5.43 -29.72
C ASP A 46 0.76 4.64 -28.51
N ARG A 47 0.35 4.99 -27.27
CA ARG A 47 0.85 4.34 -26.04
C ARG A 47 -0.18 3.48 -25.32
N GLY A 48 -1.44 3.49 -25.78
CA GLY A 48 -2.53 2.75 -25.16
C GLY A 48 -2.99 3.33 -23.82
N ARG A 49 -4.16 2.86 -23.35
CA ARG A 49 -4.80 3.29 -22.09
C ARG A 49 -4.07 2.82 -20.83
N PHE A 50 -3.32 1.73 -20.91
CA PHE A 50 -2.54 1.17 -19.82
C PHE A 50 -1.07 1.47 -20.05
N ARG A 51 -0.42 2.09 -19.05
CA ARG A 51 1.00 2.45 -19.10
C ARG A 51 1.74 1.67 -18.02
N GLU A 52 2.83 1.00 -18.40
CA GLU A 52 3.69 0.27 -17.46
C GLU A 52 4.42 1.26 -16.54
N VAL A 53 4.41 1.00 -15.24
CA VAL A 53 5.15 1.77 -14.24
C VAL A 53 6.55 1.19 -14.14
N THR A 54 7.55 1.96 -14.59
CA THR A 54 8.96 1.56 -14.55
C THR A 54 9.82 2.69 -13.97
N ALA A 55 11.03 2.37 -13.50
CA ALA A 55 11.97 3.39 -13.02
C ALA A 55 12.37 4.42 -14.10
N ARG A 56 12.28 4.05 -15.39
CA ARG A 56 12.64 4.93 -16.52
C ARG A 56 11.45 5.66 -17.13
N SER A 57 10.26 5.10 -17.03
CA SER A 57 9.02 5.69 -17.50
C SER A 57 7.98 5.58 -16.39
N ASN A 58 7.77 6.71 -15.71
CA ASN A 58 6.86 6.77 -14.58
C ASN A 58 5.59 7.57 -14.97
N PRO A 59 4.56 6.90 -15.53
CA PRO A 59 3.29 7.57 -15.86
C PRO A 59 2.63 8.24 -14.64
N LEU A 60 3.02 7.86 -13.41
CA LEU A 60 2.52 8.45 -12.17
C LEU A 60 2.93 9.91 -11.98
N GLU A 61 3.96 10.40 -12.67
CA GLU A 61 4.38 11.82 -12.63
C GLU A 61 3.35 12.75 -13.27
N THR A 62 2.53 12.22 -14.17
CA THR A 62 1.46 12.99 -14.83
C THR A 62 0.15 13.03 -14.04
N LEU A 63 0.09 12.28 -12.93
CA LEU A 63 -1.09 12.21 -12.06
C LEU A 63 -1.04 13.32 -11.00
N SER A 64 -2.19 13.64 -10.42
CA SER A 64 -2.24 14.48 -9.22
C SER A 64 -1.50 13.82 -8.05
N THR A 65 -1.12 14.62 -7.05
CA THR A 65 -0.42 14.12 -5.86
C THR A 65 -1.19 12.99 -5.16
N GLY A 66 -2.52 13.13 -5.07
CA GLY A 66 -3.41 12.12 -4.47
C GLY A 66 -3.50 10.83 -5.27
N GLU A 67 -3.69 10.95 -6.59
CA GLU A 67 -3.74 9.78 -7.49
C GLU A 67 -2.42 9.02 -7.51
N ARG A 68 -1.28 9.73 -7.57
CA ARG A 68 0.04 9.12 -7.46
C ARG A 68 0.19 8.36 -6.15
N ARG A 69 -0.31 8.93 -5.04
CA ARG A 69 -0.30 8.27 -3.74
C ARG A 69 -1.17 7.00 -3.73
N LEU A 70 -2.39 7.07 -4.26
CA LEU A 70 -3.28 5.90 -4.41
C LEU A 70 -2.62 4.80 -5.25
N ALA A 71 -2.11 5.16 -6.42
CA ALA A 71 -1.51 4.22 -7.36
C ALA A 71 -0.26 3.53 -6.78
N THR A 72 0.46 4.20 -5.88
CA THR A 72 1.61 3.62 -5.17
C THR A 72 1.18 2.79 -3.96
N MET A 73 0.17 3.24 -3.22
CA MET A 73 -0.29 2.61 -1.99
C MET A 73 -1.07 1.31 -2.24
N LEU A 74 -1.93 1.28 -3.27
CA LEU A 74 -2.80 0.13 -3.56
C LEU A 74 -2.02 -1.18 -3.78
N PRO A 75 -0.93 -1.22 -4.57
CA PRO A 75 -0.12 -2.44 -4.71
C PRO A 75 0.48 -2.93 -3.38
N LEU A 76 0.91 -2.01 -2.51
CA LEU A 76 1.47 -2.34 -1.20
C LEU A 76 0.40 -2.94 -0.27
N LEU A 77 -0.80 -2.34 -0.26
CA LEU A 77 -1.94 -2.90 0.47
C LEU A 77 -2.31 -4.28 -0.08
N ALA A 78 -2.31 -4.46 -1.40
CA ALA A 78 -2.65 -5.75 -2.02
C ALA A 78 -1.63 -6.84 -1.64
N ALA A 79 -0.34 -6.49 -1.62
CA ALA A 79 0.72 -7.38 -1.16
C ALA A 79 0.56 -7.74 0.33
N ALA A 80 0.28 -6.77 1.20
CA ALA A 80 0.04 -7.01 2.62
C ALA A 80 -1.20 -7.90 2.85
N TRP A 81 -2.29 -7.64 2.13
CA TRP A 81 -3.50 -8.44 2.20
C TRP A 81 -3.24 -9.90 1.76
N SER A 82 -2.49 -10.08 0.68
CA SER A 82 -2.09 -11.41 0.19
C SER A 82 -1.28 -12.17 1.24
N MET A 83 -0.31 -11.50 1.87
CA MET A 83 0.51 -12.06 2.95
C MET A 83 -0.35 -12.55 4.13
N TYR A 84 -1.34 -11.74 4.55
CA TYR A 84 -2.28 -12.11 5.64
C TYR A 84 -3.39 -13.07 5.23
N SER A 85 -3.49 -13.41 3.94
CA SER A 85 -4.48 -14.35 3.43
C SER A 85 -3.91 -15.77 3.26
N GLY A 86 -2.66 -16.00 3.65
CA GLY A 86 -2.07 -17.34 3.72
C GLY A 86 -2.83 -18.24 4.70
N ALA A 87 -3.00 -19.52 4.33
CA ALA A 87 -3.81 -20.47 5.09
C ALA A 87 -3.39 -20.65 6.57
N ASP A 88 -2.08 -20.54 6.83
CA ASP A 88 -1.50 -20.71 8.15
C ASP A 88 -1.44 -19.41 8.97
N TYR A 89 -1.86 -18.28 8.38
CA TYR A 89 -1.81 -17.00 9.07
C TYR A 89 -2.84 -16.95 10.21
N ARG A 90 -2.35 -16.64 11.41
CA ARG A 90 -3.12 -16.48 12.65
C ARG A 90 -2.60 -15.22 13.36
N GLY A 91 -3.35 -14.12 13.27
CA GLY A 91 -2.95 -12.86 13.89
C GLY A 91 -3.74 -11.65 13.36
N PRO A 92 -3.46 -10.46 13.91
CA PRO A 92 -4.07 -9.21 13.45
C PRO A 92 -3.49 -8.77 12.11
N ARG A 93 -4.34 -8.31 11.19
CA ARG A 93 -3.96 -7.83 9.86
C ARG A 93 -3.43 -6.40 9.94
N TRP A 94 -2.30 -6.22 10.61
CA TRP A 94 -1.79 -4.89 10.95
C TRP A 94 -1.26 -4.12 9.75
N VAL A 95 -1.65 -2.86 9.61
CA VAL A 95 -1.02 -1.88 8.72
C VAL A 95 -0.88 -0.53 9.41
N SER A 96 0.29 0.10 9.26
CA SER A 96 0.52 1.47 9.71
C SER A 96 0.55 2.41 8.52
N ILE A 97 -0.28 3.46 8.54
CA ILE A 97 -0.35 4.46 7.47
C ILE A 97 0.02 5.81 8.05
N ASP A 98 1.15 6.35 7.61
CA ASP A 98 1.53 7.70 7.98
C ASP A 98 0.73 8.71 7.16
N GLU A 99 0.20 9.75 7.81
CA GLU A 99 -0.61 10.83 7.24
C GLU A 99 -1.71 10.30 6.32
N ILE A 100 -2.65 9.49 6.83
CA ILE A 100 -3.66 8.78 6.02
C ILE A 100 -4.51 9.71 5.16
N ASP A 101 -4.69 10.96 5.57
CA ASP A 101 -5.46 11.99 4.89
C ASP A 101 -4.64 12.82 3.92
N ALA A 102 -3.30 12.83 4.02
CA ALA A 102 -2.50 13.71 3.19
C ALA A 102 -2.68 13.41 1.70
N ALA A 103 -2.75 14.48 0.90
CA ALA A 103 -2.92 14.44 -0.56
C ALA A 103 -4.20 13.79 -1.11
N PHE A 104 -5.11 13.26 -0.29
CA PHE A 104 -6.41 12.77 -0.78
C PHE A 104 -7.49 13.84 -0.61
N ASP A 105 -8.35 13.98 -1.62
CA ASP A 105 -9.64 14.61 -1.43
C ASP A 105 -10.60 13.66 -0.70
N GLU A 106 -11.72 14.19 -0.20
CA GLU A 106 -12.67 13.40 0.59
C GLU A 106 -13.21 12.14 -0.13
N PRO A 107 -13.56 12.19 -1.43
CA PRO A 107 -14.02 11.01 -2.16
C PRO A 107 -12.97 9.89 -2.20
N ASN A 108 -11.71 10.23 -2.49
CA ASN A 108 -10.65 9.24 -2.55
C ASN A 108 -10.31 8.68 -1.16
N LEU A 109 -10.23 9.53 -0.14
CA LEU A 109 -9.98 9.08 1.23
C LEU A 109 -11.09 8.13 1.72
N ARG A 110 -12.35 8.41 1.40
CA ARG A 110 -13.48 7.52 1.67
C ARG A 110 -13.30 6.15 1.03
N GLN A 111 -12.85 6.10 -0.23
CA GLN A 111 -12.59 4.83 -0.91
C GLN A 111 -11.44 4.06 -0.27
N VAL A 112 -10.36 4.74 0.13
CA VAL A 112 -9.24 4.13 0.87
C VAL A 112 -9.72 3.53 2.18
N LEU A 113 -10.45 4.29 2.99
CA LEU A 113 -10.98 3.81 4.26
C LEU A 113 -11.94 2.63 4.06
N ALA A 114 -12.81 2.68 3.06
CA ALA A 114 -13.70 1.58 2.72
C ALA A 114 -12.91 0.33 2.28
N LEU A 115 -11.86 0.48 1.48
CA LEU A 115 -10.98 -0.61 1.09
C LEU A 115 -10.34 -1.25 2.31
N LEU A 116 -9.71 -0.46 3.19
CA LEU A 116 -9.05 -0.94 4.41
C LEU A 116 -10.01 -1.76 5.27
N ARG A 117 -11.26 -1.30 5.44
CA ARG A 117 -12.32 -2.02 6.15
C ARG A 117 -12.71 -3.32 5.44
N SER A 118 -13.00 -3.26 4.14
CA SER A 118 -13.43 -4.43 3.36
C SER A 118 -12.38 -5.54 3.31
N TRP A 119 -11.10 -5.16 3.37
CA TRP A 119 -9.97 -6.10 3.38
C TRP A 119 -9.64 -6.60 4.78
N GLY A 120 -10.31 -6.07 5.80
CA GLY A 120 -10.21 -6.49 7.19
C GLY A 120 -8.87 -6.15 7.82
N PHE A 121 -8.28 -5.01 7.48
CA PHE A 121 -7.04 -4.56 8.11
C PHE A 121 -7.29 -3.96 9.49
N ASP A 122 -6.36 -4.23 10.40
CA ASP A 122 -6.19 -3.54 11.68
C ASP A 122 -5.27 -2.34 11.43
N VAL A 123 -5.84 -1.12 11.43
CA VAL A 123 -5.14 0.07 10.95
C VAL A 123 -4.69 0.95 12.12
N LEU A 124 -3.40 1.27 12.14
CA LEU A 124 -2.86 2.43 12.87
C LEU A 124 -2.57 3.54 11.87
N ALA A 125 -3.20 4.70 12.04
CA ALA A 125 -3.00 5.83 11.15
C ALA A 125 -2.64 7.09 11.91
N THR A 126 -1.79 7.92 11.32
CA THR A 126 -1.58 9.30 11.75
C THR A 126 -2.34 10.24 10.81
N ALA A 127 -2.83 11.34 11.35
CA ALA A 127 -3.43 12.42 10.59
C ALA A 127 -3.14 13.75 11.32
N PRO A 128 -2.88 14.87 10.61
CA PRO A 128 -2.71 16.17 11.24
C PRO A 128 -3.96 16.62 12.01
N PHE A 129 -5.15 16.26 11.52
CA PHE A 129 -6.43 16.54 12.16
C PHE A 129 -7.46 15.47 11.80
N ILE A 130 -8.46 15.28 12.67
CA ILE A 130 -9.55 14.34 12.45
C ILE A 130 -10.79 15.08 11.91
N THR A 131 -11.06 14.96 10.61
CA THR A 131 -12.20 15.62 9.96
C THR A 131 -13.54 14.93 10.28
N PRO A 132 -14.69 15.63 10.16
CA PRO A 132 -16.01 14.99 10.30
C PRO A 132 -16.20 13.79 9.36
N MET A 133 -15.63 13.87 8.16
CA MET A 133 -15.65 12.78 7.19
C MET A 133 -14.91 11.54 7.71
N ILE A 134 -13.69 11.70 8.21
CA ILE A 134 -12.91 10.61 8.81
C ILE A 134 -13.67 10.01 10.00
N LYS A 135 -14.21 10.83 10.91
CA LYS A 135 -15.01 10.35 12.05
C LYS A 135 -16.19 9.49 11.61
N LYS A 136 -16.94 9.95 10.60
CA LYS A 136 -18.09 9.23 10.07
C LYS A 136 -17.69 7.89 9.45
N GLU A 137 -16.55 7.84 8.78
CA GLU A 137 -16.09 6.63 8.08
C GLU A 137 -15.35 5.63 8.97
N THR A 138 -14.65 6.06 10.02
CA THR A 138 -13.83 5.17 10.84
C THR A 138 -14.64 4.29 11.80
N GLY A 139 -15.92 4.57 12.01
CA GLY A 139 -16.73 3.83 12.96
C GLY A 139 -16.18 3.96 14.37
N ARG A 140 -15.96 2.84 15.09
CA ARG A 140 -15.38 2.87 16.44
C ARG A 140 -13.86 2.87 16.38
N VAL A 141 -13.20 3.92 16.90
CA VAL A 141 -11.74 4.05 16.88
C VAL A 141 -11.20 4.72 18.14
N VAL A 142 -10.04 4.28 18.62
CA VAL A 142 -9.30 4.97 19.68
C VAL A 142 -8.44 6.06 19.03
N VAL A 143 -8.64 7.30 19.46
CA VAL A 143 -7.87 8.44 18.98
C VAL A 143 -6.85 8.84 20.04
N HIS A 144 -5.60 8.92 19.63
CA HIS A 144 -4.50 9.39 20.45
C HIS A 144 -4.12 10.81 20.02
N GLN A 145 -4.73 11.82 20.65
CA GLN A 145 -4.46 13.21 20.31
C GLN A 145 -3.15 13.67 20.94
N VAL A 146 -2.22 14.12 20.10
CA VAL A 146 -0.94 14.68 20.55
C VAL A 146 -1.14 16.14 20.93
N VAL A 147 -0.95 16.45 22.20
CA VAL A 147 -1.03 17.81 22.75
C VAL A 147 0.37 18.25 23.17
N THR A 148 0.74 19.47 22.75
CA THR A 148 2.02 20.08 23.14
C THR A 148 1.79 21.05 24.28
N ALA A 149 2.45 20.81 25.43
CA ALA A 149 2.42 21.67 26.61
C ALA A 149 3.84 22.20 26.88
N GLY A 150 4.16 23.37 26.31
CA GLY A 150 5.51 23.93 26.33
C GLY A 150 6.51 23.02 25.59
N LYS A 151 7.52 22.50 26.31
CA LYS A 151 8.51 21.54 25.76
C LYS A 151 8.07 20.08 25.83
N ARG A 152 6.95 19.77 26.47
CA ARG A 152 6.46 18.40 26.65
C ARG A 152 5.43 18.08 25.57
N ARG A 153 5.48 16.87 25.04
CA ARG A 153 4.43 16.29 24.19
C ARG A 153 3.76 15.17 24.98
N VAL A 154 2.45 15.27 25.14
CA VAL A 154 1.63 14.25 25.82
C VAL A 154 0.57 13.76 24.85
N THR A 155 0.11 12.53 25.06
CA THR A 155 -0.97 11.95 24.26
C THR A 155 -2.20 11.79 25.15
N VAL A 156 -3.33 12.33 24.69
CA VAL A 156 -4.62 12.19 25.37
C VAL A 156 -5.46 11.19 24.57
N PRO A 157 -5.67 9.97 25.09
CA PRO A 157 -6.49 8.98 24.44
C PRO A 157 -7.98 9.28 24.66
N TRP A 158 -8.79 9.12 23.62
CA TRP A 158 -10.25 9.12 23.71
C TRP A 158 -10.85 8.14 22.71
N LEU A 159 -12.03 7.62 23.03
CA LEU A 159 -12.72 6.63 22.21
C LEU A 159 -13.83 7.33 21.40
N TRP A 160 -13.74 7.23 20.07
CA TRP A 160 -14.82 7.61 19.17
C TRP A 160 -15.73 6.41 18.96
N GLU A 161 -17.04 6.57 19.22
CA GLU A 161 -18.02 5.49 19.15
C GLU A 161 -18.70 5.38 17.76
N GLY A 162 -18.28 6.18 16.78
CA GLY A 162 -18.86 6.15 15.43
C GLY A 162 -20.17 6.92 15.27
N GLN A 163 -20.68 7.54 16.34
CA GLN A 163 -21.95 8.26 16.38
C GLN A 163 -21.89 9.44 17.35
N GLY A 164 -22.73 10.45 17.10
CA GLY A 164 -22.80 11.70 17.87
C GLY A 164 -22.21 12.91 17.17
N GLU A 165 -22.47 14.09 17.72
CA GLU A 165 -21.76 15.32 17.34
C GLU A 165 -20.45 15.38 18.15
N PRO A 166 -19.33 15.78 17.52
CA PRO A 166 -18.09 15.95 18.25
C PRO A 166 -18.17 17.18 19.17
N GLU A 167 -18.03 16.96 20.48
CA GLU A 167 -17.60 18.04 21.39
C GLU A 167 -16.13 18.41 21.13
#